data_AF-A0AAE0WTT2-F1
#
_entry.id   AF-A0AAE0WTT2-F1
#
_cell.length_a   1.000
_cell.length_b   1.000
_cell.length_c   1.000
_cell.angle_alpha   90.00
_cell.angle_beta   90.00
_cell.angle_gamma   90.00
#
_symmetry.space_group_name_H-M   'P 1'
#
loop_
_entity.id
_entity.type
_entity.pdbx_description
1 polymer ?
#
loop_
_entity_poly.entity_id
_entity_poly.type
_entity_poly.pdbx_seq_one_letter_code
_entity_poly.pdbx_strand_id
1 'polypeptide(L)'
;MSSHFPERTAKGLCARHQKLANEGDNSVFTADQRAQLQHLRNEERHTWVEVAMRMPNRTPQQLSSYYCRKTPLKDRVNVEPRYHHSKETLDRALRLRQEGVPLSDIARRLSIVSTRAIRSLLSTAQSGVLRQILSAREPCTRRYTAEEDLALVQLKAVTSAWDDIVLHFQERSASSLRNRFQRLKEQGDIVKGFDGTWKFLDNA
;
A
#
# COMPACT_ATOMS: atom_id res chain seq x y z
N MET A 1 -3.86 4.58 39.96
CA MET A 1 -3.28 3.69 38.92
C MET A 1 -2.21 4.34 38.04
N SER A 2 -2.13 5.69 37.93
CA SER A 2 -1.09 6.36 37.14
C SER A 2 0.27 6.50 37.86
N SER A 3 0.35 6.21 39.15
CA SER A 3 1.56 6.36 39.97
C SER A 3 2.63 5.29 39.74
N HIS A 4 2.26 4.14 39.16
CA HIS A 4 3.18 3.02 38.94
C HIS A 4 3.83 3.01 37.54
N PHE A 5 3.36 3.85 36.61
CA PHE A 5 3.86 3.90 35.23
C PHE A 5 3.97 5.36 34.73
N PRO A 6 4.93 6.15 35.26
CA PRO A 6 5.03 7.59 34.98
C PRO A 6 5.34 7.91 33.51
N GLU A 7 5.97 7.00 32.77
CA GLU A 7 6.27 7.17 31.34
C GLU A 7 5.08 6.93 30.41
N ARG A 8 3.93 6.51 30.95
CA ARG A 8 2.74 6.20 30.14
C ARG A 8 1.62 7.16 30.45
N THR A 9 1.04 7.72 29.39
CA THR A 9 -0.13 8.57 29.52
C THR A 9 -1.31 7.79 30.08
N ALA A 10 -2.08 8.41 30.97
CA ALA A 10 -3.27 7.81 31.58
C ALA A 10 -4.24 7.23 30.54
N LYS A 11 -4.35 7.88 29.37
CA LYS A 11 -5.13 7.40 28.23
C LYS A 11 -4.61 6.08 27.67
N GLY A 12 -3.29 5.90 27.57
CA GLY A 12 -2.68 4.65 27.12
C GLY A 12 -2.86 3.51 28.13
N LEU A 13 -2.84 3.82 29.43
CA LEU A 13 -3.11 2.85 30.49
C LEU A 13 -4.59 2.43 30.51
N CYS A 14 -5.53 3.37 30.39
CA CYS A 14 -6.95 3.05 30.27
C CYS A 14 -7.23 2.21 29.02
N ALA A 15 -6.70 2.58 27.86
CA ALA A 15 -6.89 1.79 26.63
C ALA A 15 -6.30 0.38 26.75
N ARG A 16 -5.15 0.23 27.40
CA ARG A 16 -4.54 -1.09 27.67
C ARG A 16 -5.32 -1.88 28.70
N HIS A 17 -5.83 -1.24 29.75
CA HIS A 17 -6.64 -1.89 30.76
C HIS A 17 -7.99 -2.34 30.18
N GLN A 18 -8.62 -1.53 29.34
CA GLN A 18 -9.82 -1.91 28.58
C GLN A 18 -9.52 -3.07 27.63
N LYS A 19 -8.36 -3.06 26.96
CA LYS A 19 -7.94 -4.15 26.09
C LYS A 19 -7.70 -5.44 26.87
N LEU A 20 -7.05 -5.38 28.02
CA LEU A 20 -6.78 -6.53 28.89
C LEU A 20 -8.06 -7.06 29.57
N ALA A 21 -8.96 -6.17 29.99
CA ALA A 21 -10.28 -6.55 30.51
C ALA A 21 -11.15 -7.20 29.43
N ASN A 22 -11.00 -6.79 28.16
CA ASN A 22 -11.68 -7.39 27.01
C ASN A 22 -10.95 -8.64 26.45
N GLU A 23 -9.74 -8.94 26.92
CA GLU A 23 -8.97 -10.14 26.54
C GLU A 23 -9.34 -11.38 27.40
N GLY A 24 -10.17 -11.19 28.44
CA GLY A 24 -10.53 -12.24 29.40
C GLY A 24 -11.61 -13.24 28.96
N ASP A 25 -12.34 -13.05 27.85
CA ASP A 25 -13.47 -13.92 27.52
C ASP A 25 -13.76 -14.06 26.02
N ASN A 26 -12.77 -14.50 25.24
CA ASN A 26 -12.92 -14.62 23.79
C ASN A 26 -12.24 -15.88 23.22
N SER A 27 -12.78 -17.03 23.60
CA SER A 27 -12.74 -18.27 22.82
C SER A 27 -13.56 -18.09 21.52
N VAL A 28 -13.00 -17.43 20.49
CA VAL A 28 -13.80 -16.83 19.37
C VAL A 28 -14.03 -17.74 18.15
N PHE A 29 -13.40 -18.91 18.00
CA PHE A 29 -13.62 -19.76 16.83
C PHE A 29 -13.83 -21.24 17.22
N THR A 30 -15.03 -21.76 16.95
CA THR A 30 -15.34 -23.20 17.11
C THR A 30 -14.53 -24.04 16.13
N ALA A 31 -14.37 -25.34 16.40
CA ALA A 31 -13.62 -26.25 15.50
C ALA A 31 -14.15 -26.19 14.05
N ASP A 32 -15.47 -26.19 13.90
CA ASP A 32 -16.14 -26.11 12.60
C ASP A 32 -15.89 -24.78 11.90
N GLN A 33 -15.93 -23.67 12.64
CA GLN A 33 -15.62 -22.34 12.10
C GLN A 33 -14.18 -22.24 11.61
N ARG A 34 -13.24 -22.96 12.25
CA ARG A 34 -11.83 -23.00 11.81
C ARG A 34 -11.67 -23.81 10.53
N ALA A 35 -12.30 -24.98 10.46
CA ALA A 35 -12.28 -25.82 9.27
C ALA A 35 -12.91 -25.09 8.07
N GLN A 36 -14.06 -24.47 8.28
CA GLN A 36 -14.75 -23.67 7.27
C GLN A 36 -13.91 -22.47 6.80
N LEU A 37 -13.25 -21.75 7.72
CA LEU A 37 -12.35 -20.65 7.38
C LEU A 37 -11.15 -21.10 6.54
N GLN A 38 -10.55 -22.25 6.88
CA GLN A 38 -9.43 -22.81 6.13
C GLN A 38 -9.85 -23.27 4.74
N HIS A 39 -10.97 -23.99 4.63
CA HIS A 39 -11.51 -24.44 3.34
C HIS A 39 -11.82 -23.26 2.40
N LEU A 40 -12.61 -22.29 2.89
CA LEU A 40 -12.98 -21.10 2.12
C LEU A 40 -11.75 -20.28 1.67
N ARG A 41 -10.72 -20.20 2.52
CA ARG A 41 -9.54 -19.37 2.24
C ARG A 41 -8.50 -20.08 1.38
N ASN A 42 -8.23 -21.35 1.65
CA ASN A 42 -7.13 -22.08 1.04
C ASN A 42 -7.56 -22.82 -0.23
N GLU A 43 -8.71 -23.48 -0.20
CA GLU A 43 -9.20 -24.30 -1.31
C GLU A 43 -10.02 -23.45 -2.28
N GLU A 44 -11.03 -22.75 -1.79
CA GLU A 44 -11.92 -21.94 -2.64
C GLU A 44 -11.36 -20.55 -2.98
N ARG A 45 -10.26 -20.16 -2.33
CA ARG A 45 -9.56 -18.87 -2.54
C ARG A 45 -10.49 -17.66 -2.45
N HIS A 46 -11.35 -17.62 -1.43
CA HIS A 46 -12.24 -16.49 -1.18
C HIS A 46 -11.56 -15.32 -0.48
N THR A 47 -12.00 -14.11 -0.83
CA THR A 47 -11.62 -12.88 -0.13
C THR A 47 -12.23 -12.84 1.28
N TRP A 48 -11.64 -12.07 2.21
CA TRP A 48 -12.19 -11.97 3.58
C TRP A 48 -13.64 -11.46 3.63
N VAL A 49 -14.06 -10.70 2.62
CA VAL A 49 -15.44 -10.22 2.49
C VAL A 49 -16.38 -11.36 2.11
N GLU A 50 -16.01 -12.16 1.10
CA GLU A 50 -16.77 -13.35 0.69
C GLU A 50 -16.84 -14.40 1.80
N VAL A 51 -15.74 -14.60 2.54
CA VAL A 51 -15.72 -15.47 3.72
C VAL A 51 -16.69 -14.97 4.79
N ALA A 52 -16.73 -13.65 5.05
CA ALA A 52 -17.65 -13.07 6.02
C ALA A 52 -19.12 -13.18 5.57
N MET A 53 -19.41 -13.13 4.27
CA MET A 53 -20.76 -13.39 3.76
C MET A 53 -21.23 -14.82 4.06
N ARG A 54 -20.31 -15.79 4.07
CA ARG A 54 -20.61 -17.19 4.40
C ARG A 54 -20.47 -17.52 5.89
N MET A 55 -19.88 -16.62 6.66
CA MET A 55 -19.74 -16.70 8.12
C MET A 55 -20.30 -15.43 8.77
N PRO A 56 -21.62 -15.18 8.67
CA PRO A 56 -22.23 -13.87 9.01
C PRO A 56 -22.02 -13.43 10.46
N ASN A 57 -21.73 -14.38 11.36
CA ASN A 57 -21.43 -14.12 12.77
C ASN A 57 -20.01 -13.57 13.01
N ARG A 58 -19.23 -13.33 11.95
CA ARG A 58 -17.84 -12.88 12.01
C ARG A 58 -17.54 -11.82 10.96
N THR A 59 -16.86 -10.76 11.38
CA THR A 59 -16.43 -9.69 10.48
C THR A 59 -15.19 -10.10 9.67
N PRO A 60 -14.97 -9.53 8.47
CA PRO A 60 -13.76 -9.76 7.68
C PRO A 60 -12.45 -9.52 8.47
N GLN A 61 -12.47 -8.51 9.34
CA GLN A 61 -11.31 -8.14 10.17
C GLN A 61 -11.02 -9.19 11.25
N GLN A 62 -12.05 -9.75 11.88
CA GLN A 62 -11.91 -10.85 12.85
C GLN A 62 -11.36 -12.12 12.17
N LEU A 63 -11.90 -12.47 11.00
CA LEU A 63 -11.48 -13.63 10.21
C LEU A 63 -10.01 -13.52 9.76
N SER A 64 -9.64 -12.36 9.21
CA SER A 64 -8.26 -12.08 8.80
C SER A 64 -7.29 -12.10 9.99
N SER A 65 -7.67 -11.44 11.10
CA SER A 65 -6.82 -11.39 12.30
C SER A 65 -6.61 -12.78 12.89
N TYR A 66 -7.66 -13.61 12.91
CA TYR A 66 -7.58 -14.98 13.39
C TYR A 66 -6.68 -15.85 12.50
N TYR A 67 -6.91 -15.85 11.18
CA TYR A 67 -6.12 -16.61 10.23
C TYR A 67 -4.64 -16.20 10.23
N CYS A 68 -4.35 -14.90 10.27
CA CYS A 68 -2.99 -14.39 10.35
C CYS A 68 -2.28 -14.69 11.69
N ARG A 69 -3.01 -14.97 12.77
CA ARG A 69 -2.39 -15.40 14.04
C ARG A 69 -2.16 -16.90 14.10
N LYS A 70 -3.02 -17.70 13.47
CA LYS A 70 -3.01 -19.17 13.59
C LYS A 70 -2.34 -19.88 12.43
N THR A 71 -2.30 -19.29 11.24
CA THR A 71 -1.66 -19.88 10.05
C THR A 71 -0.25 -19.30 9.86
N PRO A 72 0.81 -20.13 9.82
CA PRO A 72 2.18 -19.68 9.53
C PRO A 72 2.26 -18.99 8.16
N LEU A 73 3.14 -18.00 8.00
CA LEU A 73 3.23 -17.19 6.77
C LEU A 73 3.42 -18.04 5.51
N LYS A 74 4.20 -19.12 5.59
CA LYS A 74 4.48 -20.08 4.50
C LYS A 74 3.25 -20.82 3.99
N ASP A 75 2.23 -21.00 4.83
CA ASP A 75 1.02 -21.76 4.53
C ASP A 75 -0.16 -20.84 4.18
N ARG A 76 0.08 -19.52 4.10
CA ARG A 76 -0.97 -18.55 3.78
C ARG A 76 -1.17 -18.47 2.29
N VAL A 77 -2.41 -18.67 1.86
CA VAL A 77 -2.82 -18.40 0.48
C VAL A 77 -3.00 -16.90 0.30
N ASN A 78 -2.17 -16.33 -0.58
CA ASN A 78 -2.39 -14.97 -1.06
C ASN A 78 -3.56 -14.99 -2.05
N VAL A 79 -4.75 -14.69 -1.54
CA VAL A 79 -5.92 -14.41 -2.38
C VAL A 79 -5.88 -12.93 -2.70
N GLU A 80 -5.58 -12.60 -3.95
CA GLU A 80 -5.71 -11.24 -4.44
C GLU A 80 -7.16 -10.76 -4.22
N PRO A 81 -7.35 -9.53 -3.70
CA PRO A 81 -8.69 -8.97 -3.59
C PRO A 81 -9.37 -8.99 -4.96
N ARG A 82 -10.41 -9.81 -5.12
CA ARG A 82 -11.31 -9.77 -6.27
C ARG A 82 -12.16 -8.52 -6.17
N TYR A 83 -11.56 -7.37 -6.45
CA TYR A 83 -12.35 -6.22 -6.79
C TYR A 83 -12.94 -6.49 -8.17
N HIS A 84 -14.21 -6.92 -8.21
CA HIS A 84 -15.00 -7.02 -9.44
C HIS A 84 -15.28 -5.62 -9.98
N HIS A 85 -14.24 -4.94 -10.43
CA HIS A 85 -14.38 -3.78 -11.28
C HIS A 85 -14.27 -4.30 -12.71
N SER A 86 -15.27 -3.98 -13.53
CA SER A 86 -15.23 -4.36 -14.94
C SER A 86 -13.94 -3.79 -15.58
N LYS A 87 -13.39 -4.48 -16.58
CA LYS A 87 -12.26 -3.97 -17.37
C LYS A 87 -12.52 -2.53 -17.85
N GLU A 88 -13.76 -2.22 -18.16
CA GLU A 88 -14.24 -0.88 -18.51
C GLU A 88 -14.09 0.13 -17.36
N THR A 89 -14.40 -0.25 -16.12
CA THR A 89 -14.20 0.61 -14.94
C THR A 89 -12.70 0.90 -14.70
N LEU A 90 -11.85 -0.10 -14.96
CA LEU A 90 -10.40 0.02 -14.88
C LEU A 90 -9.84 0.97 -15.95
N ASP A 91 -10.23 0.76 -17.20
CA ASP A 91 -9.81 1.58 -18.34
C ASP A 91 -10.28 3.03 -18.17
N ARG A 92 -11.49 3.24 -17.66
CA ARG A 92 -12.04 4.57 -17.36
C ARG A 92 -11.30 5.25 -16.21
N ALA A 93 -10.93 4.52 -15.16
CA ALA A 93 -10.09 5.04 -14.08
C ALA A 93 -8.71 5.47 -14.57
N LEU A 94 -8.11 4.69 -15.48
CA LEU A 94 -6.80 5.00 -16.06
C LEU A 94 -6.84 6.25 -16.95
N ARG A 95 -7.86 6.41 -17.81
CA ARG A 95 -8.04 7.62 -18.63
C ARG A 95 -8.18 8.87 -17.78
N LEU A 96 -9.09 8.83 -16.79
CA LEU A 96 -9.28 9.94 -15.86
C LEU A 96 -7.99 10.27 -15.09
N ARG A 97 -7.16 9.27 -14.79
CA ARG A 97 -5.86 9.48 -14.13
C ARG A 97 -4.85 10.13 -15.07
N GLN A 98 -4.81 9.76 -16.35
CA GLN A 98 -3.95 10.38 -17.37
C GLN A 98 -4.35 11.83 -17.67
N GLU A 99 -5.64 12.16 -17.54
CA GLU A 99 -6.18 13.53 -17.62
C GLU A 99 -5.86 14.39 -16.37
N GLY A 100 -5.14 13.85 -15.38
CA GLY A 100 -4.74 14.58 -14.17
C GLY A 100 -5.85 14.70 -13.11
N VAL A 101 -6.95 13.95 -13.23
CA VAL A 101 -8.06 14.03 -12.27
C VAL A 101 -7.64 13.46 -10.90
N PRO A 102 -7.95 14.14 -9.78
CA PRO A 102 -7.62 13.66 -8.45
C PRO A 102 -8.45 12.42 -8.08
N LEU A 103 -7.86 11.52 -7.30
CA LEU A 103 -8.44 10.19 -6.97
C LEU A 103 -9.82 10.27 -6.29
N SER A 104 -10.10 11.34 -5.54
CA SER A 104 -11.41 11.60 -4.93
C SER A 104 -12.50 11.83 -5.98
N ASP A 105 -12.17 12.49 -7.08
CA ASP A 105 -13.11 12.77 -8.15
C ASP A 105 -13.27 11.59 -9.08
N ILE A 106 -12.21 10.80 -9.28
CA ILE A 106 -12.31 9.49 -9.95
C ILE A 106 -13.22 8.56 -9.14
N ALA A 107 -13.07 8.51 -7.82
CA ALA A 107 -13.95 7.73 -6.93
C ALA A 107 -15.42 8.12 -7.12
N ARG A 108 -15.70 9.42 -7.12
CA ARG A 108 -17.04 9.97 -7.33
C ARG A 108 -17.60 9.63 -8.71
N ARG A 109 -16.80 9.82 -9.78
CA ARG A 109 -17.20 9.59 -11.18
C ARG A 109 -17.43 8.11 -11.50
N LEU A 110 -16.71 7.22 -10.82
CA LEU A 110 -16.86 5.77 -10.98
C LEU A 110 -17.83 5.16 -9.98
N SER A 111 -18.50 5.97 -9.15
CA SER A 111 -19.37 5.52 -8.05
C SER A 111 -18.68 4.51 -7.12
N ILE A 112 -17.35 4.65 -6.95
CA ILE A 112 -16.56 3.83 -6.05
C ILE A 112 -16.48 4.54 -4.70
N VAL A 113 -16.97 3.86 -3.67
CA VAL A 113 -17.21 4.42 -2.33
C VAL A 113 -15.92 4.89 -1.62
N SER A 114 -14.73 4.47 -2.07
CA SER A 114 -13.49 4.89 -1.42
C SER A 114 -12.33 5.18 -2.37
N THR A 115 -11.58 6.22 -2.03
CA THR A 115 -10.29 6.54 -2.65
C THR A 115 -9.26 5.44 -2.47
N ARG A 116 -9.36 4.64 -1.40
CA ARG A 116 -8.52 3.45 -1.17
C ARG A 116 -8.81 2.33 -2.18
N ALA A 117 -10.08 2.12 -2.53
CA ALA A 117 -10.47 1.15 -3.55
C ALA A 117 -9.99 1.58 -4.94
N ILE A 118 -10.10 2.87 -5.29
CA ILE A 118 -9.50 3.41 -6.53
C ILE A 118 -7.98 3.22 -6.55
N ARG A 119 -7.31 3.49 -5.42
CA ARG A 119 -5.86 3.31 -5.30
C ARG A 119 -5.45 1.84 -5.46
N SER A 120 -6.22 0.92 -4.89
CA SER A 120 -6.03 -0.51 -5.07
C SER A 120 -6.30 -0.94 -6.51
N LEU A 121 -7.39 -0.47 -7.12
CA LEU A 121 -7.77 -0.73 -8.50
C LEU A 121 -6.67 -0.26 -9.47
N LEU A 122 -6.24 0.99 -9.35
CA LEU A 122 -5.16 1.55 -10.15
C LEU A 122 -3.85 0.85 -9.86
N SER A 123 -3.56 0.48 -8.61
CA SER A 123 -2.37 -0.31 -8.27
C SER A 123 -2.39 -1.70 -8.91
N THR A 124 -3.54 -2.37 -9.01
CA THR A 124 -3.68 -3.66 -9.71
C THR A 124 -3.56 -3.49 -11.23
N ALA A 125 -4.18 -2.45 -11.80
CA ALA A 125 -4.04 -2.08 -13.21
C ALA A 125 -2.59 -1.76 -13.56
N GLN A 126 -1.97 -0.90 -12.76
CA GLN A 126 -0.57 -0.51 -12.86
C GLN A 126 0.33 -1.69 -12.56
N SER A 127 -0.01 -2.66 -11.70
CA SER A 127 0.84 -3.86 -11.54
C SER A 127 0.79 -4.74 -12.79
N GLY A 128 -0.33 -4.83 -13.50
CA GLY A 128 -0.41 -5.56 -14.78
C GLY A 128 0.23 -4.81 -15.96
N VAL A 129 -0.07 -3.52 -16.08
CA VAL A 129 0.44 -2.61 -17.11
C VAL A 129 1.90 -2.27 -16.87
N LEU A 130 2.35 -2.01 -15.63
CA LEU A 130 3.77 -1.92 -15.30
C LEU A 130 4.45 -3.28 -15.42
N ARG A 131 3.82 -4.43 -15.13
CA ARG A 131 4.49 -5.71 -15.39
C ARG A 131 4.69 -5.95 -16.88
N GLN A 132 3.74 -5.58 -17.74
CA GLN A 132 3.91 -5.62 -19.20
C GLN A 132 4.87 -4.55 -19.73
N ILE A 133 4.79 -3.31 -19.24
CA ILE A 133 5.68 -2.21 -19.62
C ILE A 133 7.10 -2.47 -19.11
N LEU A 134 7.28 -2.97 -17.89
CA LEU A 134 8.58 -3.32 -17.31
C LEU A 134 9.11 -4.65 -17.84
N SER A 135 8.27 -5.59 -18.30
CA SER A 135 8.73 -6.80 -19.00
C SER A 135 9.05 -6.55 -20.47
N ALA A 136 8.43 -5.54 -21.09
CA ALA A 136 8.72 -5.10 -22.46
C ALA A 136 9.83 -4.05 -22.51
N ARG A 137 10.20 -3.44 -21.38
CA ARG A 137 11.33 -2.52 -21.28
C ARG A 137 12.58 -3.30 -20.92
N GLU A 138 13.57 -3.27 -21.79
CA GLU A 138 14.90 -3.78 -21.49
C GLU A 138 15.41 -3.17 -20.17
N PRO A 139 16.10 -3.94 -19.31
CA PRO A 139 16.75 -3.38 -18.15
C PRO A 139 17.80 -2.35 -18.58
N CYS A 140 17.47 -1.06 -18.51
CA CYS A 140 18.38 0.00 -18.90
C CYS A 140 19.55 0.09 -17.90
N THR A 141 20.70 -0.46 -18.30
CA THR A 141 22.01 -0.35 -17.64
C THR A 141 22.64 1.04 -17.79
N ARG A 142 21.94 1.99 -18.43
CA ARG A 142 22.43 3.35 -18.69
C ARG A 142 22.66 4.11 -17.40
N ARG A 143 23.78 4.82 -17.28
CA ARG A 143 24.07 5.70 -16.13
C ARG A 143 23.08 6.86 -16.06
N TYR A 144 22.86 7.38 -14.85
CA TYR A 144 22.08 8.61 -14.64
C TYR A 144 22.88 9.83 -15.09
N THR A 145 22.23 10.72 -15.82
CA THR A 145 22.76 12.01 -16.26
C THR A 145 22.52 13.08 -15.19
N ALA A 146 23.29 14.18 -15.25
CA ALA A 146 23.14 15.28 -14.30
C ALA A 146 21.76 15.95 -14.42
N GLU A 147 21.20 16.02 -15.63
CA GLU A 147 19.87 16.52 -15.91
C GLU A 147 18.78 15.63 -15.29
N GLU A 148 18.95 14.29 -15.38
CA GLU A 148 18.04 13.33 -14.74
C GLU A 148 18.08 13.45 -13.21
N ASP A 149 19.26 13.62 -12.63
CA ASP A 149 19.41 13.77 -11.19
C ASP A 149 18.81 15.09 -10.68
N LEU A 150 18.97 16.18 -11.44
CA LEU A 150 18.34 17.47 -11.16
C LEU A 150 16.81 17.39 -11.20
N ALA A 151 16.26 16.78 -12.25
CA ALA A 151 14.82 16.56 -12.36
C ALA A 151 14.29 15.67 -11.22
N LEU A 152 15.04 14.63 -10.84
CA LEU A 152 14.66 13.71 -9.77
C LEU A 152 14.54 14.42 -8.42
N VAL A 153 15.49 15.30 -8.10
CA VAL A 153 15.52 16.07 -6.86
C VAL A 153 14.41 17.11 -6.82
N GLN A 154 14.19 17.84 -7.92
CA GLN A 154 13.10 18.82 -8.04
C GLN A 154 11.72 18.16 -7.89
N LEU A 155 11.48 17.05 -8.57
CA LEU A 155 10.21 16.32 -8.46
C LEU A 155 10.00 15.74 -7.06
N LYS A 156 11.08 15.32 -6.39
CA LYS A 156 11.02 14.84 -5.01
C LYS A 156 10.73 15.94 -3.98
N ALA A 157 10.95 17.21 -4.32
CA ALA A 157 10.50 18.36 -3.54
C ALA A 157 9.00 18.62 -3.67
N VAL A 158 8.42 18.35 -4.85
CA VAL A 158 6.99 18.56 -5.14
C VAL A 158 6.12 17.39 -4.64
N THR A 159 6.58 16.14 -4.80
CA THR A 159 5.83 14.94 -4.42
C THR A 159 6.64 13.96 -3.58
N SER A 160 5.94 13.27 -2.67
CA SER A 160 6.51 12.18 -1.86
C SER A 160 6.33 10.79 -2.46
N ALA A 161 5.48 10.65 -3.47
CA ALA A 161 5.19 9.36 -4.09
C ALA A 161 6.13 9.10 -5.28
N TRP A 162 6.86 7.98 -5.22
CA TRP A 162 7.78 7.56 -6.28
C TRP A 162 7.06 7.22 -7.59
N ASP A 163 5.80 6.75 -7.50
CA ASP A 163 4.99 6.41 -8.66
C ASP A 163 4.65 7.64 -9.52
N ASP A 164 4.49 8.81 -8.90
CA ASP A 164 4.26 10.06 -9.64
C ASP A 164 5.56 10.53 -10.32
N ILE A 165 6.71 10.37 -9.65
CA ILE A 165 8.02 10.76 -10.20
C ILE A 165 8.38 9.93 -11.42
N VAL A 166 8.07 8.63 -11.43
CA VAL A 166 8.39 7.72 -12.54
C VAL A 166 7.78 8.18 -13.87
N LEU A 167 6.66 8.90 -13.85
CA LEU A 167 5.99 9.40 -15.05
C LEU A 167 6.84 10.41 -15.83
N HIS A 168 7.79 11.06 -15.16
CA HIS A 168 8.70 12.04 -15.76
C HIS A 168 9.95 11.39 -16.36
N PHE A 169 10.16 10.08 -16.16
CA PHE A 169 11.34 9.35 -16.65
C PHE A 169 10.91 8.19 -17.54
N GLN A 170 11.00 8.38 -18.86
CA GLN A 170 10.49 7.41 -19.85
C GLN A 170 11.15 6.01 -19.78
N GLU A 171 12.38 5.92 -19.25
CA GLU A 171 13.18 4.69 -19.22
C GLU A 171 13.61 4.24 -17.81
N ARG A 172 13.14 4.90 -16.75
CA ARG A 172 13.55 4.58 -15.37
C ARG A 172 12.39 3.96 -14.60
N SER A 173 12.70 2.99 -13.75
CA SER A 173 11.72 2.41 -12.82
C SER A 173 11.74 3.15 -11.48
N ALA A 174 10.63 3.10 -10.75
CA ALA A 174 10.51 3.74 -9.43
C ALA A 174 11.58 3.22 -8.45
N SER A 175 11.87 1.91 -8.51
CA SER A 175 12.94 1.29 -7.74
C SER A 175 14.32 1.83 -8.11
N SER A 176 14.59 2.04 -9.40
CA SER A 176 15.86 2.61 -9.87
C SER A 176 16.03 4.07 -9.42
N LEU A 177 14.98 4.89 -9.54
CA LEU A 177 14.98 6.29 -9.11
C LEU A 177 15.15 6.42 -7.60
N ARG A 178 14.46 5.58 -6.82
CA ARG A 178 14.63 5.51 -5.37
C ARG A 178 16.08 5.19 -5.00
N ASN A 179 16.66 4.17 -5.64
CA ASN A 179 18.05 3.78 -5.38
C ASN A 179 19.04 4.88 -5.78
N ARG A 180 18.80 5.58 -6.90
CA ARG A 180 19.62 6.72 -7.31
C ARG A 180 19.54 7.87 -6.32
N PHE A 181 18.33 8.25 -5.92
CA PHE A 181 18.12 9.32 -4.95
C PHE A 181 18.76 9.01 -3.60
N GLN A 182 18.67 7.76 -3.13
CA GLN A 182 19.34 7.33 -1.90
C GLN A 182 20.87 7.44 -2.02
N ARG A 183 21.45 7.07 -3.16
CA ARG A 183 22.90 7.27 -3.41
C ARG A 183 23.30 8.73 -3.40
N LEU A 184 22.53 9.63 -4.02
CA LEU A 184 22.81 11.08 -3.99
C LEU A 184 22.85 11.63 -2.56
N LYS A 185 21.98 11.11 -1.67
CA LYS A 185 22.02 11.46 -0.24
C LYS A 185 23.26 10.93 0.46
N GLU A 186 23.62 9.68 0.20
CA GLU A 186 24.78 9.02 0.81
C GLU A 186 26.11 9.62 0.35
N GLN A 187 26.16 10.10 -0.90
CA GLN A 187 27.31 10.77 -1.49
C GLN A 187 27.45 12.23 -1.03
N GLY A 188 26.41 12.78 -0.38
CA GLY A 188 26.39 14.17 0.08
C GLY A 188 26.13 15.19 -1.03
N ASP A 189 25.71 14.75 -2.22
CA ASP A 189 25.44 15.64 -3.37
C ASP A 189 24.18 16.49 -3.15
N ILE A 190 23.26 16.00 -2.30
CA ILE A 190 22.00 16.67 -2.00
C ILE A 190 21.78 16.86 -0.50
N VAL A 191 21.30 18.05 -0.14
CA VAL A 191 20.96 18.43 1.24
C VAL A 191 19.49 18.71 1.36
N LYS A 192 18.96 18.46 2.56
CA LYS A 192 17.60 18.83 2.90
C LYS A 192 17.61 20.27 3.45
N GLY A 193 16.99 21.18 2.72
CA GLY A 193 16.80 22.56 3.17
C GLY A 193 15.90 22.65 4.40
N PHE A 194 15.95 23.81 5.07
CA PHE A 194 15.08 24.13 6.21
C PHE A 194 13.58 24.10 5.86
N ASP A 195 13.24 24.31 4.58
CA ASP A 195 11.90 24.18 4.01
C ASP A 195 11.43 22.71 3.86
N GLY A 196 12.30 21.75 4.19
CA GLY A 196 12.03 20.32 4.07
C GLY A 196 12.22 19.74 2.67
N THR A 197 12.63 20.57 1.70
CA THR A 197 12.89 20.16 0.31
C THR A 197 14.34 19.71 0.11
N TRP A 198 14.60 18.88 -0.90
CA TRP A 198 15.96 18.45 -1.23
C TRP A 198 16.51 19.32 -2.36
N LYS A 199 17.76 19.75 -2.24
CA LYS A 199 18.47 20.57 -3.23
C LYS A 199 19.89 20.05 -3.38
N PHE A 200 20.49 20.22 -4.55
CA PHE A 200 21.92 19.98 -4.71
C PHE A 200 22.72 20.97 -3.86
N LEU A 201 23.84 20.52 -3.32
CA LEU A 201 24.86 21.43 -2.83
C LEU A 201 25.43 22.15 -4.05
N ASP A 202 25.15 23.45 -4.18
CA ASP A 202 25.84 24.27 -5.16
C ASP A 202 27.33 24.25 -4.80
N ASN A 203 28.13 23.49 -5.56
CA ASN A 203 29.57 23.66 -5.57
C ASN A 203 29.83 25.01 -6.26
N ALA A 204 30.10 26.03 -5.46
CA ALA A 204 30.79 27.24 -5.91
C ALA A 204 32.20 26.89 -6.41
#